data_AF-A0A4Z1DWF3-F1
#
_entry.id   AF-A0A4Z1DWF3-F1
#
_cell.length_a   1.000
_cell.length_b   1.000
_cell.length_c   1.000
_cell.angle_alpha   90.00
_cell.angle_beta   90.00
_cell.angle_gamma   90.00
#
_symmetry.space_group_name_H-M   'P 1'
#
loop_
_entity.id
_entity.type
_entity.pdbx_description
1 polymer ?
#
loop_
_entity_poly.entity_id
_entity_poly.type
_entity_poly.pdbx_seq_one_letter_code
_entity_poly.pdbx_strand_id
1 'polypeptide(L)'
;MTTPNDRFNQASDALRKRTGFLNGFREFISRGNAVELAVGIVIGAAFTTVVTAIVNGLINPLIGGIFGKPNLDDIWTITIGNAVYVDADGVEQIGAALRPGMVLTALLNFLIVAAAIYFIVVLPLNKLAERRKKGVDPEPEAPAEDVILLGEIRDLLKAQGPTTRP
;
A
#
# COMPACT_ATOMS: atom_id res chain seq x y z
N MET A 1 -55.13 -2.76 4.54
CA MET A 1 -54.85 -4.17 4.19
C MET A 1 -53.98 -4.16 2.95
N THR A 2 -52.76 -4.68 3.00
CA THR A 2 -51.97 -4.95 1.78
C THR A 2 -52.51 -6.23 1.14
N THR A 3 -52.66 -6.23 -0.17
CA THR A 3 -53.15 -7.41 -0.90
C THR A 3 -52.06 -8.50 -0.92
N PRO A 4 -52.42 -9.79 -1.09
CA PRO A 4 -51.42 -10.85 -1.22
C PRO A 4 -50.40 -10.58 -2.32
N ASN A 5 -50.80 -9.91 -3.41
CA ASN A 5 -49.97 -9.58 -4.56
C ASN A 5 -48.85 -8.58 -4.22
N ASP A 6 -49.11 -7.61 -3.34
CA ASP A 6 -48.14 -6.60 -2.90
C ASP A 6 -46.92 -7.24 -2.20
N ARG A 7 -47.13 -8.37 -1.52
CA ARG A 7 -46.10 -9.07 -0.73
C ARG A 7 -45.12 -9.83 -1.62
N PHE A 8 -45.57 -10.37 -2.75
CA PHE A 8 -44.72 -11.04 -3.73
C PHE A 8 -43.83 -10.03 -4.49
N ASN A 9 -44.41 -8.91 -4.91
CA ASN A 9 -43.67 -7.85 -5.62
C ASN A 9 -42.56 -7.22 -4.74
N GLN A 10 -42.85 -6.98 -3.45
CA GLN A 10 -41.83 -6.48 -2.50
C GLN A 10 -40.64 -7.45 -2.34
N ALA A 11 -40.90 -8.76 -2.33
CA ALA A 11 -39.85 -9.77 -2.23
C ALA A 11 -38.99 -9.82 -3.51
N SER A 12 -39.60 -9.76 -4.70
CA SER A 12 -38.86 -9.74 -5.97
C SER A 12 -38.03 -8.47 -6.15
N ASP A 13 -38.55 -7.30 -5.76
CA ASP A 13 -37.80 -6.04 -5.86
C ASP A 13 -36.62 -5.99 -4.89
N ALA A 14 -36.77 -6.53 -3.68
CA ALA A 14 -35.66 -6.65 -2.73
C ALA A 14 -34.52 -7.56 -3.27
N LEU A 15 -34.87 -8.66 -3.94
CA LEU A 15 -33.90 -9.55 -4.59
C LEU A 15 -33.22 -8.88 -5.79
N ARG A 16 -33.99 -8.23 -6.68
CA ARG A 16 -33.50 -7.49 -7.84
C ARG A 16 -32.58 -6.33 -7.47
N LYS A 17 -32.85 -5.64 -6.35
CA LYS A 17 -31.99 -4.59 -5.80
C LYS A 17 -30.67 -5.14 -5.24
N ARG A 18 -30.70 -6.30 -4.57
CA ARG A 18 -29.48 -6.99 -4.08
C ARG A 18 -28.59 -7.48 -5.23
N THR A 19 -29.16 -8.11 -6.25
CA THR A 19 -28.38 -8.54 -7.43
C THR A 19 -27.84 -7.35 -8.21
N GLY A 20 -28.59 -6.25 -8.34
CA GLY A 20 -28.10 -5.00 -8.93
C GLY A 20 -26.85 -4.44 -8.24
N PHE A 21 -26.82 -4.41 -6.90
CA PHE A 21 -25.65 -3.96 -6.14
C PHE A 21 -24.45 -4.90 -6.30
N LEU A 22 -24.66 -6.22 -6.18
CA LEU A 22 -23.57 -7.21 -6.32
C LEU A 22 -22.98 -7.22 -7.74
N ASN A 23 -23.83 -7.05 -8.77
CA ASN A 23 -23.37 -6.90 -10.14
C ASN A 23 -22.58 -5.59 -10.34
N GLY A 24 -23.08 -4.45 -9.84
CA GLY A 24 -22.36 -3.18 -9.91
C GLY A 24 -21.01 -3.18 -9.17
N PHE A 25 -20.91 -3.91 -8.05
CA PHE A 25 -19.65 -4.12 -7.34
C PHE A 25 -18.69 -5.03 -8.11
N ARG A 26 -19.20 -6.11 -8.73
CA ARG A 26 -18.42 -6.96 -9.65
C ARG A 26 -17.89 -6.15 -10.83
N GLU A 27 -18.71 -5.31 -11.45
CA GLU A 27 -18.37 -4.39 -12.55
C GLU A 27 -17.36 -3.31 -12.14
N PHE A 28 -17.32 -2.95 -10.86
CA PHE A 28 -16.31 -2.04 -10.31
C PHE A 28 -14.95 -2.74 -10.12
N ILE A 29 -14.97 -3.95 -9.55
CA ILE A 29 -13.76 -4.76 -9.34
C ILE A 29 -13.18 -5.26 -10.68
N SER A 30 -14.00 -5.64 -11.65
CA SER A 30 -13.56 -6.17 -12.95
C SER A 30 -12.87 -5.14 -13.85
N ARG A 31 -12.81 -3.85 -13.46
CA ARG A 31 -12.05 -2.80 -14.16
C ARG A 31 -10.52 -2.88 -13.95
N GLY A 32 -10.01 -3.94 -13.33
CA GLY A 32 -8.58 -4.26 -13.21
C GLY A 32 -7.83 -3.40 -12.18
N ASN A 33 -7.77 -2.09 -12.43
CA ASN A 33 -7.09 -1.08 -11.61
C ASN A 33 -7.44 -1.15 -10.11
N ALA A 34 -8.69 -1.48 -9.77
CA ALA A 34 -9.11 -1.62 -8.37
C ALA A 34 -8.59 -2.91 -7.70
N VAL A 35 -8.45 -4.01 -8.44
CA VAL A 35 -7.95 -5.30 -7.93
C VAL A 35 -6.46 -5.23 -7.65
N GLU A 36 -5.69 -4.72 -8.61
CA GLU A 36 -4.23 -4.61 -8.49
C GLU A 36 -3.83 -3.73 -7.30
N LEU A 37 -4.49 -2.58 -7.16
CA LEU A 37 -4.30 -1.67 -6.02
C LEU A 37 -4.70 -2.33 -4.68
N ALA A 38 -5.84 -3.03 -4.62
CA ALA A 38 -6.28 -3.71 -3.40
C ALA A 38 -5.32 -4.83 -2.99
N VAL A 39 -4.85 -5.64 -3.94
CA VAL A 39 -3.85 -6.70 -3.71
C VAL A 39 -2.54 -6.10 -3.21
N GLY A 40 -2.06 -5.02 -3.82
CA GLY A 40 -0.85 -4.31 -3.38
C GLY A 40 -0.92 -3.84 -1.92
N ILE A 41 -2.05 -3.24 -1.51
CA ILE A 41 -2.26 -2.78 -0.13
C ILE A 41 -2.28 -3.94 0.86
N VAL A 42 -3.00 -5.03 0.55
CA VAL A 42 -3.10 -6.21 1.43
C VAL A 42 -1.74 -6.89 1.61
N ILE A 43 -0.96 -7.04 0.54
CA ILE A 43 0.39 -7.60 0.60
C ILE A 43 1.32 -6.68 1.41
N GLY A 44 1.26 -5.36 1.20
CA GLY A 44 2.06 -4.39 1.94
C GLY A 44 1.79 -4.41 3.46
N ALA A 45 0.51 -4.51 3.85
CA ALA A 45 0.11 -4.65 5.25
C ALA A 45 0.62 -5.98 5.86
N ALA A 46 0.44 -7.10 5.16
CA ALA A 46 0.91 -8.41 5.62
C ALA A 46 2.45 -8.46 5.78
N PHE A 47 3.20 -7.90 4.81
CA PHE A 47 4.66 -7.84 4.87
C PHE A 47 5.16 -6.97 6.03
N THR A 48 4.51 -5.83 6.28
CA THR A 48 4.85 -4.95 7.41
C THR A 48 4.74 -5.69 8.74
N THR A 49 3.68 -6.49 8.93
CA THR A 49 3.51 -7.35 10.11
C THR A 49 4.63 -8.38 10.26
N VAL A 50 5.03 -9.06 9.18
CA VAL A 50 6.13 -10.04 9.20
C VAL A 50 7.45 -9.39 9.59
N VAL A 51 7.80 -8.24 8.99
CA VAL A 51 9.03 -7.52 9.34
C VAL A 51 8.98 -7.01 10.78
N THR A 52 7.82 -6.50 11.24
CA THR A 52 7.64 -6.04 12.62
C THR A 52 7.80 -7.20 13.63
N ALA A 53 7.29 -8.39 13.31
CA ALA A 53 7.49 -9.58 14.14
C ALA A 53 8.97 -10.01 14.21
N ILE A 54 9.72 -9.89 13.11
CA ILE A 54 11.17 -10.13 13.09
C ILE A 54 11.94 -9.09 13.91
N VAL A 55 11.58 -7.80 13.78
CA VAL A 55 12.18 -6.71 14.56
C VAL A 55 11.94 -6.94 16.05
N ASN A 56 10.69 -7.12 16.47
CA ASN A 56 10.32 -7.32 17.87
C ASN A 56 10.85 -8.65 18.45
N GLY A 57 10.92 -9.71 17.63
CA GLY A 57 11.31 -11.05 18.08
C GLY A 57 12.81 -11.34 18.04
N LEU A 58 13.59 -10.67 17.18
CA LEU A 58 15.04 -10.88 17.04
C LEU A 58 15.86 -9.61 17.25
N ILE A 59 15.46 -8.47 16.69
CA ILE A 59 16.29 -7.25 16.73
C ILE A 59 16.18 -6.55 18.09
N ASN A 60 14.97 -6.35 18.64
CA ASN A 60 14.79 -5.67 19.94
C ASN A 60 15.44 -6.45 21.10
N PRO A 61 15.40 -7.80 21.18
CA PRO A 61 16.15 -8.54 22.20
C PRO A 61 17.67 -8.42 22.05
N LEU A 62 18.20 -8.32 20.83
CA LEU A 62 19.64 -8.09 20.60
C LEU A 62 20.06 -6.68 21.00
N ILE A 63 19.25 -5.67 20.70
CA ILE A 63 19.42 -4.29 21.19
C ILE A 63 19.36 -4.28 22.73
N GLY A 64 18.38 -4.97 23.32
CA GLY A 64 18.25 -5.11 24.77
C GLY A 64 19.43 -5.80 25.45
N GLY A 65 20.04 -6.79 24.80
CA GLY A 65 21.27 -7.43 25.29
C GLY A 65 22.50 -6.52 25.30
N ILE A 66 22.55 -5.50 24.42
CA ILE A 66 23.68 -4.57 24.29
C ILE A 66 23.47 -3.30 25.14
N PHE A 67 22.25 -2.74 25.13
CA PHE A 67 21.91 -1.49 25.80
C PHE A 67 21.19 -1.66 27.15
N GLY A 68 20.94 -2.90 27.58
CA GLY A 68 20.30 -3.23 28.86
C GLY A 68 18.78 -3.01 28.92
N LYS A 69 18.17 -2.42 27.89
CA LYS A 69 16.71 -2.23 27.76
C LYS A 69 16.23 -2.65 26.36
N PRO A 70 15.14 -3.46 26.22
CA PRO A 70 14.66 -3.92 24.91
C PRO A 70 14.27 -2.80 23.95
N ASN A 71 13.76 -1.70 24.50
CA ASN A 71 13.32 -0.52 23.77
C ASN A 71 14.01 0.73 24.33
N LEU A 72 14.08 1.78 23.51
CA LEU A 72 14.64 3.08 23.90
C LEU A 72 13.61 3.98 24.60
N ASP A 73 12.41 3.46 24.88
CA ASP A 73 11.20 4.17 25.34
C ASP A 73 11.40 4.97 26.65
N ASP A 74 12.33 4.51 27.48
CA ASP A 74 12.67 5.11 28.78
C ASP A 74 13.84 6.09 28.74
N ILE A 75 14.46 6.32 27.58
CA ILE A 75 15.58 7.26 27.51
C ILE A 75 15.00 8.68 27.51
N TRP A 76 15.49 9.51 28.44
CA TRP A 76 15.08 10.90 28.66
C TRP A 76 13.60 11.11 29.04
N THR A 77 13.00 10.22 29.86
CA THR A 77 11.64 10.46 30.40
C THR A 77 11.60 11.70 31.30
N ILE A 78 10.92 12.76 30.87
CA ILE A 78 10.68 13.97 31.67
C ILE A 78 9.24 13.98 32.14
N THR A 79 9.06 13.68 33.43
CA THR A 79 7.79 13.67 34.15
C THR A 79 7.44 15.09 34.64
N ILE A 80 6.29 15.64 34.23
CA ILE A 80 5.90 17.03 34.54
C ILE A 80 4.59 17.05 35.36
N GLY A 81 4.68 17.59 36.58
CA GLY A 81 3.56 17.78 37.50
C GLY A 81 3.34 16.62 38.47
N ASN A 82 2.23 16.66 39.24
CA ASN A 82 1.67 15.49 39.89
C ASN A 82 1.11 14.63 38.74
N ALA A 83 1.71 13.47 38.40
CA ALA A 83 1.60 12.99 37.01
C ALA A 83 1.48 11.47 36.70
N VAL A 84 0.55 11.11 35.77
CA VAL A 84 0.14 9.78 35.25
C VAL A 84 0.97 9.41 34.06
N TYR A 85 1.46 8.20 34.15
CA TYR A 85 1.96 7.48 33.01
C TYR A 85 1.35 6.10 33.18
N VAL A 86 0.33 5.83 32.37
CA VAL A 86 -0.01 4.46 32.03
C VAL A 86 1.14 3.97 31.17
N ASP A 87 1.93 3.04 31.70
CA ASP A 87 3.04 2.47 30.93
C ASP A 87 2.51 1.60 29.77
N ALA A 88 3.39 1.08 28.92
CA ALA A 88 3.06 0.22 27.78
C ALA A 88 2.21 -1.02 28.15
N ASP A 89 2.17 -1.38 29.44
CA ASP A 89 1.43 -2.50 30.02
C ASP A 89 0.06 -2.15 30.66
N GLY A 90 -0.33 -0.87 30.75
CA GLY A 90 -1.69 -0.49 31.19
C GLY A 90 -1.92 -0.14 32.68
N VAL A 91 -0.92 0.40 33.41
CA VAL A 91 -1.01 0.70 34.87
C VAL A 91 -0.82 2.20 35.22
N GLU A 92 -1.79 2.83 35.93
CA GLU A 92 -1.98 4.29 36.18
C GLU A 92 -1.20 5.00 37.35
N GLN A 93 -1.26 6.37 37.39
CA GLN A 93 -0.78 7.30 38.47
C GLN A 93 -1.63 8.61 38.72
N ILE A 94 -1.64 9.68 37.85
CA ILE A 94 -2.62 10.85 37.59
C ILE A 94 -1.89 12.13 37.01
N GLY A 95 -1.91 12.52 35.68
CA GLY A 95 -1.22 13.72 35.01
C GLY A 95 -0.37 13.59 33.66
N ALA A 96 0.95 13.94 33.51
CA ALA A 96 1.70 14.01 32.19
C ALA A 96 3.25 13.73 32.10
N ALA A 97 3.74 12.86 31.18
CA ALA A 97 5.20 12.63 30.90
C ALA A 97 5.60 12.71 29.42
N LEU A 98 6.77 13.30 29.19
CA LEU A 98 7.44 13.33 27.90
C LEU A 98 8.43 12.15 27.81
N ARG A 99 8.11 11.14 26.99
CA ARG A 99 9.00 9.99 26.67
C ARG A 99 9.55 10.13 25.25
N PRO A 100 10.54 11.02 24.98
CA PRO A 100 11.15 11.16 23.66
C PRO A 100 11.83 9.86 23.20
N GLY A 101 12.23 9.00 24.13
CA GLY A 101 12.64 7.63 23.88
C GLY A 101 11.69 6.82 22.97
N MET A 102 10.37 6.95 23.14
CA MET A 102 9.39 6.24 22.30
C MET A 102 9.47 6.67 20.83
N VAL A 103 9.75 7.96 20.58
CA VAL A 103 9.94 8.48 19.22
C VAL A 103 11.23 7.92 18.61
N LEU A 104 12.29 7.77 19.42
CA LEU A 104 13.55 7.17 18.98
C LEU A 104 13.41 5.68 18.67
N THR A 105 12.68 4.91 19.49
CA THR A 105 12.31 3.52 19.20
C THR A 105 11.50 3.42 17.91
N ALA A 106 10.50 4.29 17.71
CA ALA A 106 9.69 4.30 16.50
C ALA A 106 10.49 4.64 15.24
N LEU A 107 11.42 5.60 15.31
CA LEU A 107 12.34 5.94 14.22
C LEU A 107 13.31 4.80 13.89
N LEU A 108 13.84 4.11 14.91
CA LEU A 108 14.72 2.95 14.72
C LEU A 108 13.96 1.79 14.06
N ASN A 109 12.76 1.47 14.54
CA ASN A 109 11.90 0.45 13.96
C ASN A 109 11.54 0.79 12.50
N PHE A 110 11.17 2.04 12.22
CA PHE A 110 10.93 2.51 10.86
C PHE A 110 12.15 2.32 9.94
N LEU A 111 13.35 2.69 10.42
CA LEU A 111 14.59 2.54 9.66
C LEU A 111 14.92 1.07 9.37
N ILE A 112 14.71 0.17 10.33
CA ILE A 112 14.91 -1.27 10.14
C ILE A 112 13.89 -1.84 9.13
N VAL A 113 12.61 -1.45 9.24
CA VAL A 113 11.57 -1.88 8.28
C VAL A 113 11.88 -1.38 6.87
N ALA A 114 12.27 -0.11 6.73
CA ALA A 114 12.69 0.47 5.45
C ALA A 114 13.92 -0.24 4.87
N ALA A 115 14.92 -0.56 5.69
CA ALA A 115 16.09 -1.33 5.27
C ALA A 115 15.72 -2.76 4.83
N ALA A 116 14.84 -3.44 5.55
CA ALA A 116 14.36 -4.78 5.18
C ALA A 116 13.62 -4.77 3.83
N ILE A 117 12.70 -3.82 3.62
CA ILE A 117 12.02 -3.62 2.33
C ILE A 117 13.04 -3.33 1.21
N TYR A 118 14.02 -2.46 1.48
CA TYR A 118 15.04 -2.11 0.50
C TYR A 118 15.90 -3.31 0.08
N PHE A 119 16.43 -4.09 1.04
CA PHE A 119 17.28 -5.25 0.74
C PHE A 119 16.53 -6.44 0.16
N ILE A 120 15.29 -6.71 0.60
CA ILE A 120 14.52 -7.90 0.20
C ILE A 120 13.73 -7.66 -1.09
N VAL A 121 13.26 -6.43 -1.35
CA VAL A 121 12.37 -6.12 -2.48
C VAL A 121 13.06 -5.20 -3.49
N VAL A 122 13.52 -4.02 -3.06
CA VAL A 122 14.02 -2.99 -4.00
C VAL A 122 15.34 -3.42 -4.65
N LEU A 123 16.29 -3.94 -3.88
CA LEU A 123 17.60 -4.36 -4.38
C LEU A 123 17.54 -5.48 -5.42
N PRO A 124 16.83 -6.62 -5.22
CA PRO A 124 16.71 -7.65 -6.25
C PRO A 124 15.87 -7.19 -7.46
N LEU A 125 14.84 -6.36 -7.28
CA LEU A 125 14.09 -5.80 -8.41
C LEU A 125 14.95 -4.86 -9.25
N ASN A 126 15.74 -3.97 -8.64
CA ASN A 126 16.69 -3.12 -9.34
C ASN A 126 17.75 -3.96 -10.07
N LYS A 127 18.33 -4.96 -9.40
CA LYS A 127 19.32 -5.88 -10.01
C LYS A 127 18.72 -6.69 -11.17
N LEU A 128 17.44 -7.07 -11.10
CA LEU A 128 16.76 -7.76 -12.18
C LEU A 128 16.43 -6.80 -13.34
N ALA A 129 16.02 -5.57 -13.06
CA ALA A 129 15.78 -4.53 -14.05
C ALA A 129 17.09 -4.14 -14.78
N GLU A 130 18.21 -4.02 -14.07
CA GLU A 130 19.54 -3.83 -14.68
C GLU A 130 19.95 -5.00 -15.57
N ARG A 131 19.67 -6.25 -15.18
CA ARG A 131 19.93 -7.42 -16.01
C ARG A 131 19.02 -7.45 -17.24
N ARG A 132 17.76 -7.02 -17.12
CA ARG A 132 16.83 -6.88 -18.26
C ARG A 132 17.36 -5.83 -19.24
N LYS A 133 17.78 -4.66 -18.75
CA LYS A 133 18.41 -3.58 -19.55
C LYS A 133 19.79 -3.94 -20.16
N LYS A 134 20.45 -5.01 -19.71
CA LYS A 134 21.75 -5.48 -20.23
C LYS A 134 21.66 -6.73 -21.10
N GLY A 135 20.55 -7.47 -21.05
CA GLY A 135 20.32 -8.71 -21.80
C GLY A 135 19.22 -8.63 -22.86
N VAL A 136 18.52 -7.50 -22.93
CA VAL A 136 17.51 -7.18 -23.93
C VAL A 136 17.89 -5.82 -24.50
N ASP A 137 18.43 -5.83 -25.73
CA ASP A 137 18.35 -4.67 -26.63
C ASP A 137 16.86 -4.30 -26.68
N PRO A 138 16.44 -3.08 -26.31
CA PRO A 138 15.10 -2.83 -25.81
C PRO A 138 14.08 -3.24 -26.86
N GLU A 139 13.47 -4.40 -26.64
CA GLU A 139 12.34 -4.86 -27.44
C GLU A 139 11.30 -3.77 -27.27
N PRO A 140 11.04 -2.98 -28.33
CA PRO A 140 10.29 -1.75 -28.17
C PRO A 140 8.94 -2.15 -27.62
N GLU A 141 8.56 -1.57 -26.47
CA GLU A 141 7.21 -1.73 -25.93
C GLU A 141 6.27 -1.53 -27.09
N ALA A 142 5.58 -2.62 -27.51
CA ALA A 142 4.91 -2.67 -28.80
C ALA A 142 4.05 -1.42 -28.89
N PRO A 143 4.39 -0.47 -29.79
CA PRO A 143 4.03 0.92 -29.59
C PRO A 143 2.53 0.99 -29.36
N ALA A 144 2.10 1.65 -28.28
CA ALA A 144 0.70 1.71 -27.90
C ALA A 144 -0.14 2.03 -29.15
N GLU A 145 -1.36 1.47 -29.30
CA GLU A 145 -2.11 1.59 -30.56
C GLU A 145 -2.16 3.03 -31.07
N ASP A 146 -2.31 4.00 -30.17
CA ASP A 146 -2.19 5.44 -30.44
C ASP A 146 -0.90 5.84 -31.19
N VAL A 147 0.27 5.33 -30.79
CA VAL A 147 1.58 5.60 -31.42
C VAL A 147 1.69 4.94 -32.80
N ILE A 148 1.10 3.75 -32.99
CA ILE A 148 1.02 3.10 -34.31
C ILE A 148 0.11 3.92 -35.23
N LEU A 149 -1.10 4.23 -34.76
CA LEU A 149 -2.08 5.06 -35.48
C LEU A 149 -1.53 6.45 -35.80
N LEU A 150 -0.78 7.09 -34.89
CA LEU A 150 -0.11 8.36 -35.15
C LEU A 150 1.00 8.23 -36.20
N GLY A 151 1.69 7.09 -36.26
CA GLY A 151 2.63 6.75 -37.35
C GLY A 151 1.93 6.65 -38.70
N GLU A 152 0.84 5.88 -38.76
CA GLU A 152 0.02 5.74 -39.97
C GLU A 152 -0.59 7.07 -40.42
N ILE A 153 -1.15 7.87 -39.49
CA ILE A 153 -1.69 9.21 -39.77
C ILE A 153 -0.60 10.14 -40.29
N ARG A 154 0.60 10.14 -39.69
CA ARG A 154 1.74 10.93 -40.18
C ARG A 154 2.10 10.57 -41.61
N ASP A 155 2.14 9.28 -41.92
CA ASP A 155 2.56 8.80 -43.24
C ASP A 155 1.47 9.03 -44.30
N LEU A 156 0.19 8.90 -43.94
CA LEU A 156 -0.94 9.33 -44.77
C LEU A 156 -0.95 10.85 -45.03
N LEU A 157 -0.68 11.67 -44.01
CA LEU A 157 -0.62 13.13 -44.14
C LEU A 157 0.56 13.55 -45.02
N LYS A 158 1.72 12.88 -44.88
CA LYS A 158 2.89 13.07 -45.73
C LYS A 158 2.61 12.67 -47.18
N ALA A 159 1.82 11.62 -47.40
CA ALA A 159 1.40 11.19 -48.74
C ALA A 159 0.38 12.12 -49.40
N GLN A 160 -0.48 12.79 -48.63
CA GLN A 160 -1.44 13.78 -49.16
C GLN A 160 -0.77 15.10 -49.59
N GLY A 161 0.35 15.47 -48.96
CA GLY A 161 1.10 16.69 -49.27
C GLY A 161 0.34 17.99 -48.95
N PRO A 162 0.98 19.16 -49.08
CA PRO A 162 0.28 20.42 -48.93
C PRO A 162 -0.68 20.60 -50.10
N THR A 163 -1.98 20.45 -49.86
CA THR A 163 -3.02 20.70 -50.86
C THR A 163 -3.05 22.20 -51.15
N THR A 164 -2.24 22.65 -52.11
CA THR A 164 -2.28 24.02 -52.63
C THR A 164 -3.62 24.23 -53.33
N ARG A 165 -4.61 24.72 -52.58
CA ARG A 165 -5.87 25.20 -53.12
C ARG A 165 -5.56 26.43 -54.01
N PRO A 166 -6.15 26.52 -55.21
CA PRO A 166 -5.89 27.62 -56.14
C PRO A 166 -6.41 28.96 -55.63
#